data_AF-A0A5J4PK24-F1
#
_entry.id   AF-A0A5J4PK24-F1
#
_cell.length_a   1.000
_cell.length_b   1.000
_cell.length_c   1.000
_cell.angle_alpha   90.00
_cell.angle_beta   90.00
_cell.angle_gamma   90.00
#
_symmetry.space_group_name_H-M   'P 1'
#
loop_
_entity.id
_entity.type
_entity.pdbx_description
1 polymer ?
#
loop_
_entity_poly.entity_id
_entity_poly.type
_entity_poly.pdbx_seq_one_letter_code
_entity_poly.pdbx_strand_id
1 'polypeptide(L)'
;ALMIRILYKSRMTESEFLCAGILINHVWRMKPELISPVTFQSLFIVCCLLSCKMNSDIANTNRQWAQMLGMRTEKLNGIEAEILSALKFGTFIEAEEFESVRRVFEQRIAVTVMTKIFAKKVQ
;
A
#
# COMPACT_ATOMS: atom_id res chain seq x y z
N ALA A 1 5.71 9.50 -9.64
CA ALA A 1 5.13 9.06 -10.93
C ALA A 1 4.85 7.55 -10.98
N LEU A 2 5.82 6.69 -10.63
CA LEU A 2 5.65 5.22 -10.69
C LEU A 2 4.54 4.69 -9.75
N MET A 3 4.50 5.14 -8.48
CA MET A 3 3.49 4.71 -7.50
C MET A 3 2.05 5.01 -7.96
N ILE A 4 1.78 6.21 -8.47
CA ILE A 4 0.44 6.60 -8.98
C ILE A 4 0.05 5.74 -10.18
N ARG A 5 1.00 5.46 -11.07
CA ARG A 5 0.76 4.62 -12.25
C ARG A 5 0.43 3.17 -11.87
N ILE A 6 1.04 2.67 -10.80
CA ILE A 6 0.78 1.33 -10.28
C ILE A 6 -0.62 1.24 -9.71
N LEU A 7 -1.02 2.19 -8.83
CA LEU A 7 -2.37 2.24 -8.27
C LEU A 7 -3.45 2.26 -9.36
N TYR A 8 -3.22 3.05 -10.42
CA TYR A 8 -4.17 3.12 -11.53
C TYR A 8 -4.22 1.82 -12.36
N LYS A 9 -3.07 1.16 -12.58
CA LYS A 9 -3.01 -0.07 -13.37
C LYS A 9 -3.44 -1.32 -12.60
N SER A 10 -3.23 -1.36 -11.29
CA SER A 10 -3.61 -2.50 -10.45
C SER A 10 -5.12 -2.58 -10.21
N ARG A 11 -5.87 -1.50 -10.52
CA ARG A 11 -7.31 -1.36 -10.20
C ARG A 11 -7.60 -1.55 -8.71
N MET A 12 -6.65 -1.14 -7.88
CA MET A 12 -6.72 -1.30 -6.44
C MET A 12 -7.90 -0.51 -5.88
N THR A 13 -8.68 -1.14 -5.01
CA THR A 13 -9.77 -0.47 -4.29
C THR A 13 -9.22 0.43 -3.18
N GLU A 14 -10.04 1.35 -2.68
CA GLU A 14 -9.68 2.17 -1.52
C GLU A 14 -9.37 1.29 -0.31
N SER A 15 -10.20 0.27 -0.03
CA SER A 15 -9.98 -0.66 1.08
C SER A 15 -8.64 -1.38 0.97
N GLU A 16 -8.28 -1.89 -0.22
CA GLU A 16 -6.98 -2.52 -0.44
C GLU A 16 -5.83 -1.52 -0.20
N PHE A 17 -5.99 -0.28 -0.66
CA PHE A 17 -4.98 0.76 -0.46
C PHE A 17 -4.77 1.09 1.03
N LEU A 18 -5.85 1.16 1.80
CA LEU A 18 -5.79 1.34 3.25
C LEU A 18 -5.13 0.13 3.94
N CYS A 19 -5.47 -1.09 3.53
CA CYS A 19 -4.83 -2.31 4.01
C CYS A 19 -3.32 -2.30 3.73
N ALA A 20 -2.88 -1.86 2.54
CA ALA A 20 -1.46 -1.70 2.25
C ALA A 20 -0.78 -0.70 3.19
N GLY A 21 -1.45 0.41 3.51
CA GLY A 21 -0.97 1.38 4.51
C GLY A 21 -0.80 0.79 5.90
N ILE A 22 -1.74 -0.06 6.33
CA ILE A 22 -1.66 -0.79 7.60
C ILE A 22 -0.48 -1.77 7.60
N LEU A 23 -0.29 -2.53 6.52
CA LEU A 23 0.86 -3.45 6.39
C LEU A 23 2.20 -2.71 6.45
N ILE A 24 2.31 -1.52 5.85
CA ILE A 24 3.51 -0.68 5.95
C ILE A 24 3.77 -0.29 7.41
N ASN A 25 2.71 0.10 8.14
CA ASN A 25 2.81 0.42 9.56
C ASN A 25 3.21 -0.79 10.42
N HIS A 26 2.72 -1.99 10.09
CA HIS A 26 3.16 -3.24 10.74
C HIS A 26 4.66 -3.49 10.51
N VAL A 27 5.13 -3.38 9.27
CA VAL A 27 6.58 -3.51 8.96
C VAL A 27 7.38 -2.47 9.74
N TRP A 28 6.91 -1.23 9.81
CA TRP A 28 7.57 -0.16 10.57
C TRP A 28 7.73 -0.50 12.05
N ARG A 29 6.72 -1.11 12.67
CA ARG A 29 6.76 -1.49 14.10
C ARG A 29 7.61 -2.73 14.35
N MET A 30 7.64 -3.67 13.40
CA MET A 30 8.29 -4.97 13.56
C MET A 30 9.77 -4.96 13.16
N LYS A 31 10.12 -4.28 12.06
CA LYS A 31 11.47 -4.19 11.50
C LYS A 31 11.74 -2.80 10.89
N PRO A 32 11.86 -1.75 11.72
CA PRO A 32 12.10 -0.38 11.24
C PRO A 32 13.39 -0.25 10.41
N GLU A 33 14.38 -1.11 10.62
CA GLU A 33 15.65 -1.14 9.89
C GLU A 33 15.51 -1.42 8.39
N LEU A 34 14.40 -2.02 7.96
CA LEU A 34 14.10 -2.26 6.55
C LEU A 34 13.62 -0.99 5.83
N ILE A 35 13.32 0.08 6.57
CA ILE A 35 12.70 1.28 6.04
C ILE A 35 13.76 2.36 5.84
N SER A 36 14.09 2.59 4.57
CA SER A 36 14.95 3.68 4.12
C SER A 36 14.30 4.37 2.93
N PRO A 37 14.70 5.60 2.57
CA PRO A 37 14.20 6.26 1.35
C PRO A 37 14.38 5.41 0.08
N VAL A 38 15.42 4.57 0.05
CA VAL A 38 15.74 3.69 -1.09
C VAL A 38 14.82 2.47 -1.12
N THR A 39 14.54 1.86 0.03
CA THR A 39 13.73 0.63 0.14
C THR A 39 12.23 0.91 0.22
N PHE A 40 11.84 2.11 0.61
CA PHE A 40 10.43 2.49 0.84
C PHE A 40 9.55 2.28 -0.40
N GLN A 41 10.06 2.57 -1.60
CA GLN A 41 9.29 2.34 -2.83
C GLN A 41 8.98 0.85 -3.03
N SER A 42 9.95 -0.03 -2.79
CA SER A 42 9.76 -1.47 -2.90
C SER A 42 8.83 -2.00 -1.81
N LEU A 43 8.99 -1.52 -0.58
CA LEU A 43 8.08 -1.83 0.52
C LEU A 43 6.63 -1.45 0.19
N PHE A 44 6.41 -0.21 -0.23
CA PHE A 44 5.08 0.29 -0.58
C PHE A 44 4.42 -0.58 -1.67
N ILE A 45 5.16 -0.87 -2.75
CA ILE A 45 4.66 -1.68 -3.86
C ILE A 45 4.30 -3.09 -3.42
N VAL A 46 5.15 -3.71 -2.59
CA VAL A 46 4.90 -5.08 -2.11
C VAL A 46 3.73 -5.11 -1.12
N CYS A 47 3.59 -4.11 -0.24
CA CYS A 47 2.41 -4.02 0.62
C CYS A 47 1.11 -3.85 -0.20
N CYS A 48 1.12 -3.09 -1.30
CA CYS A 48 -0.01 -3.03 -2.23
C CYS A 48 -0.29 -4.36 -2.94
N LEU A 49 0.76 -5.07 -3.34
CA LEU A 49 0.63 -6.39 -3.95
C LEU A 49 0.00 -7.38 -2.95
N LEU A 50 0.48 -7.40 -1.71
CA LEU A 50 -0.03 -8.26 -0.65
C LEU A 50 -1.48 -7.95 -0.32
N SER A 51 -1.85 -6.68 -0.17
CA SER A 51 -3.24 -6.30 0.11
C SER A 51 -4.19 -6.76 -1.00
N CYS A 52 -3.82 -6.65 -2.27
CA CYS A 52 -4.64 -7.18 -3.37
C CYS A 52 -4.72 -8.72 -3.32
N LYS A 53 -3.60 -9.41 -3.05
CA LYS A 53 -3.63 -10.89 -2.94
C LYS A 53 -4.53 -11.40 -1.82
N MET A 54 -4.60 -10.69 -0.71
CA MET A 54 -5.36 -11.13 0.47
C MET A 54 -6.83 -10.74 0.42
N ASN A 55 -7.19 -9.68 -0.31
CA ASN A 55 -8.54 -9.09 -0.26
C ASN A 55 -9.28 -9.12 -1.61
N SER A 56 -8.61 -9.42 -2.73
CA SER A 56 -9.26 -9.52 -4.04
C SER A 56 -9.57 -10.98 -4.39
N ASP A 57 -10.78 -11.26 -4.89
CA ASP A 57 -11.14 -12.59 -5.41
C ASP A 57 -10.30 -12.98 -6.64
N ILE A 58 -9.91 -11.98 -7.44
CA ILE A 58 -9.08 -12.15 -8.64
C ILE A 58 -7.87 -11.22 -8.51
N ALA A 59 -6.79 -11.73 -7.92
CA ALA A 59 -5.55 -10.99 -7.74
C ALA A 59 -4.59 -11.18 -8.93
N ASN A 60 -3.88 -10.10 -9.29
CA ASN A 60 -2.77 -10.17 -10.24
C ASN A 60 -1.63 -11.04 -9.68
N THR A 61 -1.08 -11.92 -10.51
CA THR A 61 0.11 -12.72 -10.21
C THR A 61 1.35 -11.83 -10.07
N ASN A 62 2.39 -12.33 -9.39
CA ASN A 62 3.68 -11.63 -9.31
C ASN A 62 4.29 -11.36 -10.69
N ARG A 63 4.03 -12.23 -11.67
CA ARG A 63 4.48 -12.01 -13.04
C ARG A 63 3.84 -10.75 -13.63
N GLN A 64 2.53 -10.59 -13.48
CA GLN A 64 1.81 -9.40 -13.94
C GLN A 64 2.26 -8.14 -13.21
N TRP A 65 2.44 -8.21 -11.88
CA TRP A 65 3.01 -7.10 -11.11
C TRP A 65 4.43 -6.73 -11.57
N ALA A 66 5.32 -7.71 -11.73
CA ALA A 66 6.68 -7.49 -12.18
C ALA A 66 6.73 -6.84 -13.58
N GLN A 67 5.85 -7.26 -14.49
CA GLN A 67 5.67 -6.64 -15.81
C GLN A 67 5.20 -5.19 -15.70
N MET A 68 4.23 -4.89 -14.83
CA MET A 68 3.78 -3.51 -14.60
C MET A 68 4.89 -2.61 -14.05
N LEU A 69 5.79 -3.17 -13.24
CA LEU A 69 6.91 -2.49 -12.60
C LEU A 69 8.15 -2.39 -13.50
N GLY A 70 8.20 -3.11 -14.63
CA GLY A 70 9.39 -3.20 -15.47
C GLY A 70 10.55 -3.90 -14.75
N MET A 71 10.26 -4.90 -13.91
CA MET A 71 11.28 -5.63 -13.15
C MET A 71 11.18 -7.14 -13.37
N ARG A 72 12.25 -7.86 -13.00
CA ARG A 72 12.28 -9.33 -13.03
C ARG A 72 11.35 -9.91 -11.95
N THR A 73 10.60 -10.95 -12.29
CA THR A 73 9.65 -11.59 -11.37
C THR A 73 10.35 -12.19 -10.16
N GLU A 74 11.55 -12.75 -10.34
CA GLU A 74 12.36 -13.33 -9.26
C GLU A 74 12.76 -12.26 -8.24
N LYS A 75 13.08 -11.04 -8.72
CA LYS A 75 13.37 -9.90 -7.85
C LYS A 75 12.15 -9.52 -7.03
N LEU A 76 10.96 -9.46 -7.63
CA LEU A 76 9.72 -9.15 -6.92
C LEU A 76 9.39 -10.23 -5.89
N ASN A 77 9.53 -11.51 -6.25
CA ASN A 77 9.33 -12.64 -5.34
C ASN A 77 10.27 -12.56 -4.12
N GLY A 78 11.54 -12.19 -4.34
CA GLY A 78 12.51 -12.03 -3.25
C GLY A 78 12.10 -10.92 -2.28
N ILE A 79 11.69 -9.75 -2.79
CA ILE A 79 11.21 -8.64 -1.95
C ILE A 79 9.93 -9.04 -1.22
N GLU A 80 8.98 -9.72 -1.88
CA GLU A 80 7.77 -10.21 -1.24
C GLU A 80 8.08 -11.16 -0.07
N ALA A 81 8.98 -12.11 -0.28
CA ALA A 81 9.39 -13.05 0.76
C ALA A 81 10.04 -12.35 1.96
N GLU A 82 10.88 -11.33 1.71
CA GLU A 82 11.51 -10.53 2.76
C GLU A 82 10.47 -9.77 3.60
N ILE A 83 9.48 -9.14 2.95
CA ILE A 83 8.41 -8.41 3.63
C ILE A 83 7.48 -9.35 4.40
N LEU A 84 7.08 -10.49 3.82
CA LEU A 84 6.29 -11.49 4.53
C LEU A 84 7.02 -12.04 5.76
N SER A 85 8.33 -12.25 5.65
CA SER A 85 9.19 -12.63 6.78
C SER A 85 9.25 -11.54 7.83
N ALA A 86 9.36 -10.26 7.45
CA ALA A 86 9.32 -9.13 8.36
C ALA A 86 7.99 -9.03 9.13
N LEU A 87 6.88 -9.35 8.46
CA LEU A 87 5.54 -9.43 9.05
C LEU A 87 5.29 -10.72 9.85
N LYS A 88 6.23 -11.66 9.87
CA LYS A 88 6.03 -13.03 10.40
C LYS A 88 4.77 -13.71 9.83
N PHE A 89 4.48 -13.43 8.55
CA PHE A 89 3.26 -13.88 7.85
C PHE A 89 1.94 -13.39 8.46
N GLY A 90 1.97 -12.44 9.41
CA GLY A 90 0.80 -11.76 9.95
C GLY A 90 0.28 -10.70 8.99
N THR A 91 -0.53 -11.11 8.01
CA THR A 91 -1.13 -10.18 7.02
C THR A 91 -2.63 -9.95 7.25
N PHE A 92 -3.22 -10.62 8.24
CA PHE A 92 -4.60 -10.41 8.62
C PHE A 92 -4.75 -9.06 9.33
N ILE A 93 -5.72 -8.27 8.89
CA ILE A 93 -6.03 -6.96 9.44
C ILE A 93 -7.41 -7.06 10.09
N GLU A 94 -7.48 -6.68 11.37
CA GLU A 94 -8.73 -6.69 12.11
C GLU A 94 -9.66 -5.57 11.66
N ALA A 95 -10.97 -5.79 11.79
CA ALA A 95 -11.98 -4.81 11.40
C ALA A 95 -11.84 -3.48 12.20
N GLU A 96 -11.51 -3.57 13.49
CA GLU A 96 -11.28 -2.39 14.34
C GLU A 96 -10.05 -1.59 13.87
N GLU A 97 -8.95 -2.27 13.57
CA GLU A 97 -7.74 -1.63 13.04
C GLU A 97 -8.03 -0.94 11.71
N PHE A 98 -8.69 -1.63 10.78
CA PHE A 98 -9.07 -1.08 9.49
C PHE A 98 -9.94 0.17 9.63
N GLU A 99 -10.98 0.08 10.46
CA GLU A 99 -11.92 1.18 10.70
C GLU A 99 -11.24 2.40 11.32
N SER A 100 -10.29 2.19 12.23
CA SER A 100 -9.52 3.27 12.85
C SER A 100 -8.72 4.08 11.81
N VAL A 101 -8.09 3.39 10.85
CA VAL A 101 -7.31 4.02 9.78
C VAL A 101 -8.23 4.68 8.75
N ARG A 102 -9.33 4.02 8.38
CA ARG A 102 -10.33 4.59 7.46
C ARG A 102 -10.86 5.93 7.95
N ARG A 103 -11.22 6.03 9.24
CA ARG A 103 -11.69 7.28 9.84
C ARG A 103 -10.67 8.40 9.74
N VAL A 104 -9.41 8.12 10.05
CA VAL A 104 -8.32 9.11 9.95
C VAL A 104 -8.11 9.55 8.50
N PHE A 105 -8.18 8.61 7.56
CA PHE A 105 -8.05 8.90 6.13
C PHE A 105 -9.17 9.81 5.62
N GLU A 106 -10.43 9.48 5.92
CA GLU A 106 -11.61 10.27 5.56
C GLU A 106 -11.55 11.70 6.14
N GLN A 107 -11.17 11.83 7.41
CA GLN A 107 -10.98 13.14 8.05
C GLN A 107 -9.93 13.98 7.34
N ARG A 108 -8.79 13.40 6.97
CA ARG A 108 -7.70 14.11 6.26
C ARG A 108 -8.11 14.53 4.84
N ILE A 109 -8.87 13.70 4.14
CA ILE A 109 -9.43 14.06 2.83
C ILE A 109 -10.42 15.22 2.98
N ALA A 110 -11.36 15.14 3.93
CA ALA A 110 -12.37 16.17 4.15
C ALA A 110 -11.72 17.55 4.44
N VAL A 111 -10.69 17.58 5.29
CA VAL A 111 -9.92 18.80 5.56
C VAL A 111 -9.26 19.32 4.28
N THR A 112 -8.59 18.46 3.51
CA THR A 112 -7.89 18.86 2.28
C THR A 112 -8.83 19.42 1.22
N VAL A 113 -10.04 18.84 1.08
CA VAL A 113 -11.08 19.35 0.16
C VAL A 113 -11.59 20.71 0.62
N MET A 114 -11.87 20.86 1.92
CA MET A 114 -12.30 22.13 2.49
C MET A 114 -11.24 23.22 2.27
N THR A 115 -9.97 22.96 2.58
CA THR A 115 -8.88 23.93 2.36
C THR A 115 -8.75 24.35 0.89
N LYS A 116 -8.92 23.42 -0.06
CA LYS A 116 -8.91 23.75 -1.50
C LYS A 116 -10.12 24.58 -1.93
N ILE A 117 -11.30 24.35 -1.36
CA ILE A 117 -12.51 25.15 -1.63
C ILE A 117 -12.34 26.57 -1.10
N PHE A 118 -11.82 26.73 0.13
CA PHE A 118 -11.54 28.05 0.70
C PHE A 118 -10.43 28.78 -0.07
N ALA A 119 -9.38 28.09 -0.50
CA ALA A 119 -8.32 28.70 -1.31
C ALA A 119 -8.82 29.16 -2.70
N LYS A 120 -9.79 28.45 -3.30
CA LYS A 120 -10.42 28.85 -4.57
C LYS A 120 -11.45 29.99 -4.46
N LYS A 121 -11.99 30.27 -3.27
CA LYS A 121 -12.95 31.36 -3.05
C LYS A 121 -12.28 32.72 -2.78
N VAL A 122 -10.97 32.76 -2.65
CA VAL A 122 -10.17 33.97 -2.32
C VAL A 122 -9.39 34.48 -3.56
N GLN A 123 -9.61 33.88 -4.74
CA GLN A 123 -9.19 34.40 -6.05
C GLN A 123 -10.42 34.81 -6.86
#